data_AF-V4PIB8-F1
#
_entry.id   AF-V4PIB8-F1
#
_cell.length_a   1.000
_cell.length_b   1.000
_cell.length_c   1.000
_cell.angle_alpha   90.00
_cell.angle_beta   90.00
_cell.angle_gamma   90.00
#
_symmetry.space_group_name_H-M   'P 1'
#
loop_
_entity.id
_entity.type
_entity.pdbx_description
1 polymer ?
#
loop_
_entity_poly.entity_id
_entity_poly.type
_entity_poly.pdbx_seq_one_letter_code
_entity_poly.pdbx_strand_id
1 'polypeptide(L)'
;MLTKRPFQVLLLRGSLFHRTDELLNSAVMLLEADNVVAAFLVVRAVMENMAMQHRLIKMLATRNTTDPAEMTEVLNRMIVGVKMQHSIDGEMDYPQPINVMTFIEHFSKENATFKMSFESLCELAHPNHQGVASHYSELDPNPGYVTFGPKPETNRQRKEIALEIMNVCIEIYLVDYLNIARDVEEWVSELKAQPQTA
;
A
#
# COMPACT_ATOMS: atom_id res chain seq x y z
N MET A 1 -25.74 16.06 -9.48
CA MET A 1 -24.92 15.43 -8.41
C MET A 1 -23.62 14.81 -8.98
N LEU A 2 -22.99 15.47 -9.98
CA LEU A 2 -21.82 14.97 -10.74
C LEU A 2 -20.46 15.18 -10.05
N THR A 3 -20.42 15.89 -8.92
CA THR A 3 -19.20 16.39 -8.27
C THR A 3 -18.59 15.48 -7.20
N LYS A 4 -19.23 14.35 -6.85
CA LYS A 4 -18.74 13.49 -5.75
C LYS A 4 -17.58 12.57 -6.13
N ARG A 5 -17.61 11.91 -7.29
CA ARG A 5 -16.62 10.86 -7.63
C ARG A 5 -15.22 11.41 -7.95
N PRO A 6 -15.04 12.45 -8.79
CA PRO A 6 -13.73 13.06 -8.98
C PRO A 6 -13.12 13.54 -7.64
N PHE A 7 -13.96 14.14 -6.79
CA PHE A 7 -13.56 14.55 -5.44
C PHE A 7 -13.12 13.35 -4.58
N GLN A 8 -13.86 12.25 -4.57
CA GLN A 8 -13.51 11.03 -3.84
C GLN A 8 -12.16 10.46 -4.28
N VAL A 9 -11.88 10.45 -5.59
CA VAL A 9 -10.58 10.02 -6.12
C VAL A 9 -9.46 10.94 -5.64
N LEU A 10 -9.65 12.26 -5.69
CA LEU A 10 -8.66 13.23 -5.21
C LEU A 10 -8.43 13.14 -3.70
N LEU A 11 -9.51 12.98 -2.92
CA LEU A 11 -9.44 12.79 -1.48
C LEU A 11 -8.59 11.56 -1.16
N LEU A 12 -8.90 10.42 -1.79
CA LEU A 12 -8.18 9.19 -1.54
C LEU A 12 -6.71 9.27 -2.00
N ARG A 13 -6.46 9.86 -3.16
CA ARG A 13 -5.10 10.14 -3.65
C ARG A 13 -4.30 11.01 -2.66
N GLY A 14 -4.91 12.08 -2.15
CA GLY A 14 -4.29 12.97 -1.17
C GLY A 14 -3.98 12.26 0.15
N SER A 15 -4.93 11.47 0.67
CA SER A 15 -4.74 10.69 1.89
C SER A 15 -3.65 9.62 1.73
N LEU A 16 -3.62 8.91 0.59
CA LEU A 16 -2.59 7.93 0.29
C LEU A 16 -1.20 8.57 0.18
N PHE A 17 -1.10 9.80 -0.32
CA PHE A 17 0.17 10.51 -0.41
C PHE A 17 0.75 10.78 0.96
N HIS A 18 -0.03 11.38 1.86
CA HIS A 18 0.41 11.66 3.22
C HIS A 18 0.78 10.38 3.99
N ARG A 19 -0.02 9.31 3.87
CA ARG A 19 0.30 8.02 4.51
C ARG A 19 1.58 7.41 3.92
N THR A 20 1.77 7.49 2.61
CA THR A 20 2.97 6.94 1.96
C THR A 20 4.23 7.70 2.39
N ASP A 21 4.17 9.03 2.45
CA ASP A 21 5.26 9.88 2.93
C ASP A 21 5.63 9.56 4.39
N GLU A 22 4.64 9.45 5.29
CA GLU A 22 4.86 9.08 6.70
C GLU A 22 5.55 7.71 6.83
N LEU A 23 5.09 6.71 6.07
CA LEU A 23 5.65 5.36 6.11
C LEU A 23 7.07 5.31 5.53
N LEU A 24 7.34 6.00 4.42
CA LEU A 24 8.68 6.05 3.83
C LEU A 24 9.69 6.67 4.79
N ASN A 25 9.34 7.81 5.41
CA ASN A 25 10.19 8.44 6.41
C ASN A 25 10.43 7.51 7.61
N SER A 26 9.38 6.85 8.09
CA SER A 26 9.48 5.88 9.19
C SER A 26 10.36 4.69 8.84
N ALA A 27 10.27 4.17 7.61
CA ALA A 27 11.09 3.06 7.14
C ALA A 27 12.58 3.45 7.11
N VAL A 28 12.91 4.64 6.60
CA VAL A 28 14.29 5.16 6.60
C VAL A 28 14.84 5.25 8.02
N MET A 29 14.10 5.85 8.95
CA MET A 29 14.52 5.96 10.36
C MET A 29 14.77 4.58 11.01
N LEU A 30 13.94 3.59 10.70
CA LEU A 30 14.11 2.23 11.21
C LEU A 30 15.34 1.53 10.61
N LEU A 31 15.61 1.75 9.33
CA LEU A 31 16.80 1.20 8.66
C LEU A 31 18.09 1.85 9.19
N GLU A 32 18.08 3.16 9.43
CA GLU A 32 19.19 3.88 10.06
C GLU A 32 19.48 3.37 11.47
N ALA A 33 18.43 3.04 12.24
CA ALA A 33 18.52 2.51 13.59
C ALA A 33 18.78 0.98 13.66
N ASP A 34 19.07 0.31 12.54
CA ASP A 34 19.27 -1.16 12.47
C ASP A 34 18.05 -2.01 12.89
N ASN A 35 16.87 -1.41 12.96
CA ASN A 35 15.60 -2.08 13.27
C ASN A 35 14.97 -2.70 12.01
N VAL A 36 15.70 -3.61 11.36
CA VAL A 36 15.41 -4.08 9.99
C VAL A 36 14.08 -4.83 9.87
N VAL A 37 13.71 -5.69 10.82
CA VAL A 37 12.41 -6.40 10.79
C VAL A 37 11.24 -5.42 10.92
N ALA A 38 11.37 -4.41 11.78
CA ALA A 38 10.37 -3.36 11.90
C ALA A 38 10.29 -2.53 10.61
N ALA A 39 11.43 -2.21 9.99
CA ALA A 39 11.46 -1.54 8.70
C ALA A 39 10.71 -2.33 7.63
N PHE A 40 10.87 -3.66 7.57
CA PHE A 40 10.13 -4.50 6.61
C PHE A 40 8.62 -4.44 6.80
N LEU A 41 8.12 -4.38 8.03
CA LEU A 41 6.69 -4.19 8.29
C LEU A 41 6.18 -2.86 7.69
N VAL A 42 6.98 -1.79 7.83
CA VAL A 42 6.65 -0.47 7.30
C VAL A 42 6.74 -0.44 5.77
N VAL A 43 7.79 -1.00 5.17
CA VAL A 43 7.94 -1.13 3.71
C VAL A 43 6.77 -1.92 3.11
N ARG A 44 6.27 -2.94 3.81
CA ARG A 44 5.11 -3.71 3.37
C ARG A 44 3.87 -2.83 3.28
N ALA A 45 3.65 -1.99 4.28
CA ALA A 45 2.55 -1.03 4.29
C ALA A 45 2.66 0.02 3.17
N VAL A 46 3.87 0.35 2.71
CA VAL A 46 4.11 1.18 1.51
C VAL A 46 3.68 0.44 0.24
N MET A 47 4.07 -0.83 0.08
CA MET A 47 3.63 -1.65 -1.07
C MET A 47 2.11 -1.79 -1.13
N GLU A 48 1.46 -1.94 0.02
CA GLU A 48 0.00 -1.99 0.15
C GLU A 48 -0.67 -0.68 -0.30
N ASN A 49 -0.11 0.48 0.10
CA ASN A 49 -0.57 1.80 -0.36
C ASN A 49 -0.43 1.97 -1.87
N MET A 50 0.72 1.57 -2.42
CA MET A 50 1.00 1.65 -3.84
C MET A 50 0.00 0.79 -4.64
N ALA A 51 -0.26 -0.45 -4.22
CA ALA A 51 -1.25 -1.31 -4.87
C ALA A 51 -2.67 -0.72 -4.81
N MET A 52 -3.05 -0.12 -3.69
CA MET A 52 -4.33 0.58 -3.56
C MET A 52 -4.41 1.81 -4.48
N GLN A 53 -3.33 2.57 -4.62
CA GLN A 53 -3.27 3.69 -5.56
C GLN A 53 -3.37 3.23 -7.01
N HIS A 54 -2.68 2.14 -7.35
CA HIS A 54 -2.77 1.57 -8.69
C HIS A 54 -4.19 1.12 -9.04
N ARG A 55 -4.95 0.62 -8.05
CA ARG A 55 -6.37 0.31 -8.25
C ARG A 55 -7.16 1.55 -8.70
N LEU A 56 -6.83 2.75 -8.23
CA LEU A 56 -7.47 3.99 -8.67
C LEU A 56 -7.17 4.30 -10.13
N ILE A 57 -5.92 4.12 -10.58
CA ILE A 57 -5.56 4.24 -12.00
C ILE A 57 -6.43 3.32 -12.85
N LYS A 58 -6.58 2.05 -12.45
CA LYS A 58 -7.42 1.09 -13.18
C LYS A 58 -8.88 1.51 -13.21
N MET A 59 -9.41 2.05 -12.12
CA MET A 59 -10.79 2.55 -12.08
C MET A 59 -10.98 3.77 -12.99
N LEU A 60 -10.01 4.68 -13.05
CA LEU A 60 -10.06 5.84 -13.93
C LEU A 60 -9.99 5.45 -15.41
N ALA A 61 -9.18 4.44 -15.74
CA ALA A 61 -9.05 3.92 -17.09
C ALA A 61 -10.37 3.32 -17.63
N THR A 62 -11.23 2.77 -16.75
CA THR A 62 -12.53 2.19 -17.14
C THR A 62 -13.72 3.09 -16.80
N ARG A 63 -13.51 4.34 -16.37
CA ARG A 63 -14.56 5.22 -15.81
C ARG A 63 -15.76 5.47 -16.74
N ASN A 64 -15.55 5.37 -18.05
CA ASN A 64 -16.58 5.62 -19.06
C ASN A 64 -17.44 4.39 -19.38
N THR A 65 -16.99 3.19 -18.99
CA THR A 65 -17.68 1.92 -19.23
C THR A 65 -18.19 1.27 -17.95
N THR A 66 -17.58 1.57 -16.81
CA THR A 66 -18.02 1.11 -15.49
C THR A 66 -19.31 1.83 -15.06
N ASP A 67 -20.24 1.08 -14.46
CA ASP A 67 -21.45 1.65 -13.89
C ASP A 67 -21.11 2.72 -12.83
N PRO A 68 -21.65 3.95 -12.93
CA PRO A 68 -21.43 4.99 -11.94
C PRO A 68 -21.74 4.59 -10.49
N ALA A 69 -22.75 3.75 -10.26
CA ALA A 69 -23.09 3.30 -8.92
C ALA A 69 -22.03 2.33 -8.37
N GLU A 70 -21.61 1.35 -9.17
CA GLU A 70 -20.50 0.44 -8.84
C GLU A 70 -19.22 1.21 -8.49
N MET A 71 -18.82 2.19 -9.30
CA MET A 71 -17.62 3.00 -9.02
C MET A 71 -17.74 3.75 -7.69
N THR A 72 -18.92 4.31 -7.41
CA THR A 72 -19.19 5.03 -6.16
C THR A 72 -19.11 4.11 -4.95
N GLU A 73 -19.66 2.89 -5.06
CA GLU A 73 -19.60 1.89 -4.01
C GLU A 73 -18.14 1.52 -3.68
N VAL A 74 -17.34 1.22 -4.71
CA VAL A 74 -15.92 0.88 -4.53
C VAL A 74 -15.16 2.03 -3.87
N LEU A 75 -15.34 3.28 -4.33
CA LEU A 75 -14.70 4.45 -3.72
C LEU A 75 -15.13 4.63 -2.25
N ASN A 76 -16.41 4.44 -1.93
CA ASN A 76 -16.88 4.52 -0.54
C ASN A 76 -16.20 3.47 0.35
N ARG A 77 -16.10 2.22 -0.12
CA ARG A 77 -15.40 1.15 0.61
C ARG A 77 -13.91 1.41 0.81
N MET A 78 -13.28 2.13 -0.12
CA MET A 78 -11.86 2.52 -0.01
C MET A 78 -11.63 3.71 0.93
N ILE A 79 -12.59 4.63 1.05
CA ILE A 79 -12.41 5.89 1.82
C ILE A 79 -12.92 5.75 3.26
N VAL A 80 -14.12 5.20 3.44
CA VAL A 80 -14.80 5.15 4.75
C VAL A 80 -15.08 3.71 5.22
N GLY A 81 -14.47 2.73 4.56
CA GLY A 81 -14.67 1.33 4.91
C GLY A 81 -14.06 0.98 6.26
N VAL A 82 -14.85 0.39 7.15
CA VAL A 82 -14.39 0.00 8.51
C VAL A 82 -14.85 -1.42 8.82
N LYS A 83 -13.93 -2.26 9.34
CA LYS A 83 -14.23 -3.65 9.69
C LYS A 83 -14.93 -3.77 11.05
N MET A 84 -14.67 -2.84 11.96
CA MET A 84 -15.32 -2.78 13.27
C MET A 84 -16.70 -2.15 13.13
N GLN A 85 -17.75 -2.95 13.34
CA GLN A 85 -19.15 -2.48 13.33
C GLN A 85 -19.56 -1.78 14.64
N HIS A 86 -18.66 -1.75 15.62
CA HIS A 86 -18.83 -1.04 16.88
C HIS A 86 -17.74 0.02 16.99
N SER A 87 -18.14 1.28 16.84
CA SER A 87 -17.26 2.42 17.09
C SER A 87 -17.37 2.83 18.56
N ILE A 88 -16.44 3.67 19.02
CA ILE A 88 -16.46 4.24 20.39
C ILE A 88 -17.77 5.02 20.64
N ASP A 89 -18.47 5.44 19.58
CA ASP A 89 -19.68 6.26 19.64
C ASP A 89 -20.99 5.51 19.28
N GLY A 90 -20.95 4.17 19.17
CA GLY A 90 -22.13 3.32 18.91
C GLY A 90 -22.11 2.56 17.59
N GLU A 91 -23.27 1.98 17.22
CA GLU A 91 -23.47 1.32 15.92
C GLU A 91 -23.48 2.36 14.80
N MET A 92 -22.49 2.26 13.90
CA MET A 92 -22.46 3.03 12.66
C MET A 92 -22.43 2.06 11.49
N ASP A 93 -23.33 2.28 10.52
CA ASP A 93 -23.43 1.49 9.30
C ASP A 93 -22.37 1.95 8.28
N TYR A 94 -21.11 1.60 8.56
CA TYR A 94 -20.01 1.83 7.62
C TYR A 94 -19.93 0.70 6.58
N PRO A 95 -19.55 1.03 5.33
CA PRO A 95 -19.32 0.01 4.33
C PRO A 95 -18.17 -0.90 4.73
N GLN A 96 -18.20 -2.15 4.28
CA GLN A 96 -17.09 -3.08 4.53
C GLN A 96 -15.85 -2.68 3.71
N PRO A 97 -14.67 -2.60 4.34
CA PRO A 97 -13.45 -2.23 3.62
C PRO A 97 -13.09 -3.30 2.60
N ILE A 98 -12.38 -2.90 1.55
CA ILE A 98 -11.78 -3.85 0.62
C ILE A 98 -10.57 -4.47 1.32
N ASN A 99 -10.43 -5.80 1.25
CA ASN A 99 -9.25 -6.47 1.80
C ASN A 99 -8.01 -5.98 1.05
N VAL A 100 -6.97 -5.57 1.78
CA VAL A 100 -5.71 -5.10 1.18
C VAL A 100 -5.10 -6.13 0.23
N MET A 101 -5.25 -7.42 0.52
CA MET A 101 -4.76 -8.49 -0.35
C MET A 101 -5.43 -8.50 -1.71
N THR A 102 -6.67 -8.02 -1.83
CA THR A 102 -7.33 -7.86 -3.14
C THR A 102 -6.58 -6.85 -4.01
N PHE A 103 -6.04 -5.76 -3.45
CA PHE A 103 -5.22 -4.81 -4.20
C PHE A 103 -3.89 -5.43 -4.62
N ILE A 104 -3.23 -6.14 -3.68
CA ILE A 104 -1.97 -6.85 -3.92
C ILE A 104 -2.13 -7.88 -5.05
N GLU A 105 -3.18 -8.71 -4.99
CA GLU A 105 -3.46 -9.74 -6.00
C GLU A 105 -3.74 -9.15 -7.37
N HIS A 106 -4.51 -8.05 -7.45
CA HIS A 106 -4.77 -7.37 -8.70
C HIS A 106 -3.48 -6.82 -9.32
N PHE A 107 -2.65 -6.14 -8.54
CA PHE A 107 -1.38 -5.63 -9.05
C PHE A 107 -0.40 -6.74 -9.43
N SER A 108 -0.35 -7.82 -8.63
CA SER A 108 0.51 -8.98 -8.86
C SER A 108 0.22 -9.74 -10.17
N LYS A 109 -1.03 -9.68 -10.66
CA LYS A 109 -1.38 -10.27 -11.96
C LYS A 109 -0.70 -9.56 -13.14
N GLU A 110 -0.36 -8.30 -12.96
CA GLU A 110 0.24 -7.46 -14.00
C GLU A 110 1.75 -7.29 -13.82
N ASN A 111 2.24 -7.51 -12.60
CA ASN A 111 3.64 -7.35 -12.24
C ASN A 111 4.14 -8.52 -11.38
N ALA A 112 4.76 -9.50 -12.03
CA ALA A 112 5.33 -10.67 -11.35
C ALA A 112 6.46 -10.30 -10.38
N THR A 113 7.27 -9.30 -10.73
CA THR A 113 8.35 -8.80 -9.87
C THR A 113 7.80 -8.24 -8.56
N PHE A 114 6.72 -7.47 -8.62
CA PHE A 114 6.05 -6.97 -7.41
C PHE A 114 5.60 -8.10 -6.51
N LYS A 115 4.99 -9.15 -7.07
CA LYS A 115 4.56 -10.32 -6.31
C LYS A 115 5.74 -10.94 -5.57
N MET A 116 6.84 -11.19 -6.28
CA MET A 116 8.05 -11.77 -5.71
C MET A 116 8.63 -10.89 -4.60
N SER A 117 8.71 -9.57 -4.80
CA SER A 117 9.16 -8.62 -3.79
C SER A 117 8.25 -8.63 -2.56
N PHE A 118 6.94 -8.64 -2.75
CA PHE A 118 5.95 -8.64 -1.66
C PHE A 118 6.03 -9.93 -0.84
N GLU A 119 6.10 -11.09 -1.49
CA GLU A 119 6.24 -12.39 -0.84
C GLU A 119 7.58 -12.48 -0.08
N SER A 120 8.68 -12.05 -0.69
CA SER A 120 9.99 -12.01 -0.03
C SER A 120 9.98 -11.13 1.21
N LEU A 121 9.38 -9.95 1.12
CA LEU A 121 9.27 -9.02 2.23
C LEU A 121 8.37 -9.58 3.35
N CYS A 122 7.28 -10.27 2.99
CA CYS A 122 6.44 -11.00 3.94
C CYS A 122 7.24 -12.07 4.70
N GLU A 123 8.06 -12.87 4.00
CA GLU A 123 8.90 -13.88 4.66
C GLU A 123 9.89 -13.26 5.64
N LEU A 124 10.42 -12.07 5.34
CA LEU A 124 11.36 -11.36 6.21
C LEU A 124 10.69 -10.62 7.38
N ALA A 125 9.40 -10.30 7.28
CA ALA A 125 8.64 -9.53 8.26
C ALA A 125 7.77 -10.40 9.19
N HIS A 126 7.39 -11.59 8.76
CA HIS A 126 6.47 -12.44 9.51
C HIS A 126 7.15 -13.16 10.68
N PRO A 127 6.38 -13.58 11.70
CA PRO A 127 6.87 -14.40 12.80
C PRO A 127 7.16 -15.86 12.37
N ASN A 128 8.00 -16.05 11.36
CA ASN A 128 8.43 -17.34 10.82
C ASN A 128 9.93 -17.58 11.09
N HIS A 129 10.51 -18.60 10.47
CA HIS A 129 11.94 -18.88 10.63
C HIS A 129 12.83 -17.73 10.15
N GLN A 130 12.51 -17.07 9.02
CA GLN A 130 13.32 -16.01 8.42
C GLN A 130 13.22 -14.65 9.13
N GLY A 131 12.05 -14.32 9.69
CA GLY A 131 11.79 -13.09 10.43
C GLY A 131 12.05 -13.18 11.94
N VAL A 132 12.19 -14.40 12.50
CA VAL A 132 12.45 -14.59 13.94
C VAL A 132 13.71 -15.40 14.18
N ALA A 133 13.64 -16.73 14.07
CA ALA A 133 14.69 -17.61 14.57
C ALA A 133 16.03 -17.37 13.86
N SER A 134 16.07 -17.43 12.53
CA SER A 134 17.31 -17.20 11.78
C SER A 134 17.79 -15.74 11.82
N HIS A 135 16.89 -14.79 12.10
CA HIS A 135 17.25 -13.38 12.16
C HIS A 135 17.93 -13.04 13.49
N TYR A 136 17.34 -13.46 14.61
CA TYR A 136 17.82 -13.10 15.94
C TYR A 136 18.75 -14.13 16.58
N SER A 137 18.89 -15.34 16.02
CA SER A 137 19.69 -16.41 16.64
C SER A 137 20.72 -17.05 15.71
N GLU A 138 21.86 -17.44 16.27
CA GLU A 138 22.91 -18.21 15.60
C GLU A 138 23.19 -19.50 16.38
N LEU A 139 23.25 -20.62 15.65
CA LEU A 139 23.55 -21.93 16.23
C LEU A 139 25.06 -22.07 16.36
N ASP A 140 25.54 -22.42 17.57
CA ASP A 140 26.95 -22.74 17.75
C ASP A 140 27.32 -24.03 16.97
N PRO A 141 28.43 -24.04 16.22
CA PRO A 141 28.94 -25.24 15.55
C PRO A 141 29.18 -26.43 16.50
N ASN A 142 29.44 -26.18 17.79
CA ASN A 142 29.45 -27.18 18.83
C ASN A 142 28.05 -27.30 19.46
N PRO A 143 27.39 -28.47 19.36
CA PRO A 143 25.99 -28.61 19.77
C PRO A 143 25.83 -28.33 21.27
N GLY A 144 25.02 -27.31 21.60
CA GLY A 144 24.64 -27.04 22.99
C GLY A 144 24.21 -25.60 23.29
N TYR A 145 24.53 -24.63 22.44
CA TYR A 145 24.26 -23.22 22.70
C TYR A 145 23.68 -22.50 21.48
N VAL A 146 22.84 -21.50 21.77
CA VAL A 146 22.28 -20.57 20.80
C VAL A 146 22.60 -19.16 21.29
N THR A 147 23.20 -18.35 20.43
CA THR A 147 23.44 -16.94 20.73
C THR A 147 22.33 -16.11 20.12
N PHE A 148 21.86 -15.11 20.86
CA PHE A 148 20.87 -14.14 20.38
C PHE A 148 21.49 -12.77 20.30
N GLY A 149 21.22 -12.04 19.22
CA GLY A 149 21.75 -10.70 19.07
C GLY A 149 21.59 -10.12 17.67
N PRO A 150 22.00 -8.85 17.48
CA PRO A 150 22.03 -8.22 16.18
C PRO A 150 22.98 -8.96 15.25
N LYS A 151 22.65 -8.99 13.95
CA LYS A 151 23.47 -9.58 12.90
C LYS A 151 23.87 -8.52 11.86
N PRO A 152 24.96 -7.75 12.08
CA PRO A 152 25.29 -6.59 11.25
C PRO A 152 25.43 -6.88 9.75
N GLU A 153 26.12 -7.97 9.38
CA GLU A 153 26.30 -8.34 7.96
C GLU A 153 24.98 -8.74 7.30
N THR A 154 24.16 -9.55 7.98
CA THR A 154 22.81 -9.92 7.51
C THR A 154 21.90 -8.70 7.44
N ASN A 155 22.02 -7.77 8.39
CA ASN A 155 21.28 -6.52 8.39
C ASN A 155 21.66 -5.64 7.20
N ARG A 156 22.94 -5.53 6.84
CA ARG A 156 23.38 -4.76 5.65
C ARG A 156 22.66 -5.23 4.39
N GLN A 157 22.71 -6.52 4.09
CA GLN A 157 22.03 -7.11 2.92
C GLN A 157 20.50 -6.88 2.97
N ARG A 158 19.90 -7.05 4.14
CA ARG A 158 18.46 -6.84 4.32
C ARG A 158 18.04 -5.38 4.17
N LYS A 159 18.89 -4.42 4.58
CA LYS A 159 18.67 -2.99 4.34
C LYS A 159 18.70 -2.68 2.85
N GLU A 160 19.65 -3.25 2.10
CA GLU A 160 19.74 -3.08 0.64
C GLU A 160 18.44 -3.55 -0.04
N ILE A 161 17.94 -4.73 0.33
CA ILE A 161 16.64 -5.24 -0.17
C ILE A 161 15.49 -4.27 0.15
N ALA A 162 15.41 -3.75 1.37
CA ALA A 162 14.38 -2.79 1.76
C ALA A 162 14.45 -1.51 0.89
N LEU A 163 15.65 -0.97 0.70
CA LEU A 163 15.90 0.25 -0.09
C LEU A 163 15.53 0.05 -1.56
N GLU A 164 15.91 -1.07 -2.16
CA GLU A 164 15.56 -1.39 -3.54
C GLU A 164 14.04 -1.47 -3.74
N ILE A 165 13.33 -2.17 -2.84
CA ILE A 165 11.87 -2.27 -2.89
C ILE A 165 11.23 -0.89 -2.72
N MET A 166 11.72 -0.07 -1.78
CA MET A 166 11.20 1.29 -1.57
C MET A 166 11.40 2.16 -2.81
N ASN A 167 12.58 2.14 -3.43
CA ASN A 167 12.84 2.92 -4.65
C ASN A 167 11.84 2.58 -5.77
N VAL A 168 11.65 1.29 -6.04
CA VAL A 168 10.68 0.83 -7.05
C VAL A 168 9.25 1.27 -6.68
N CYS A 169 8.87 1.14 -5.40
CA CYS A 169 7.56 1.57 -4.95
C CYS A 169 7.36 3.08 -5.15
N ILE A 170 8.36 3.91 -4.82
CA ILE A 170 8.32 5.36 -4.99
C ILE A 170 8.16 5.72 -6.47
N GLU A 171 8.94 5.12 -7.35
CA GLU A 171 8.87 5.39 -8.80
C GLU A 171 7.47 5.10 -9.35
N ILE A 172 6.93 3.91 -9.09
CA ILE A 172 5.60 3.51 -9.54
C ILE A 172 4.53 4.41 -8.90
N TYR A 173 4.65 4.66 -7.60
CA TYR A 173 3.72 5.50 -6.86
C TYR A 173 3.65 6.91 -7.44
N LEU A 174 4.79 7.55 -7.73
CA LEU A 174 4.83 8.90 -8.29
C LEU A 174 4.23 8.95 -9.70
N VAL A 175 4.51 7.96 -10.54
CA VAL A 175 3.91 7.86 -11.88
C VAL A 175 2.38 7.75 -11.77
N ASP A 176 1.87 6.85 -10.93
CA ASP A 176 0.44 6.71 -10.72
C ASP A 176 -0.18 7.97 -10.10
N TYR A 177 0.51 8.61 -9.16
CA TYR A 177 0.04 9.83 -8.50
C TYR A 177 -0.15 10.99 -9.48
N LEU A 178 0.79 11.14 -10.43
CA LEU A 178 0.70 12.17 -11.48
C LEU A 178 -0.37 11.83 -12.51
N ASN A 179 -0.45 10.57 -12.94
CA ASN A 179 -1.47 10.11 -13.89
C ASN A 179 -2.89 10.28 -13.33
N ILE A 180 -3.13 9.94 -12.05
CA ILE A 180 -4.44 10.17 -11.41
C ILE A 180 -4.82 11.66 -11.47
N ALA A 181 -3.87 12.56 -11.20
CA ALA A 181 -4.15 14.01 -11.22
C ALA A 181 -4.61 14.46 -12.61
N ARG A 182 -3.84 14.11 -13.64
CA ARG A 182 -4.17 14.41 -15.04
C ARG A 182 -5.53 13.84 -15.42
N ASP A 183 -5.75 12.55 -15.19
CA ASP A 183 -6.97 11.85 -15.61
C ASP A 183 -8.21 12.41 -14.90
N VAL A 184 -8.07 12.87 -13.65
CA VAL A 184 -9.16 13.54 -12.93
C VAL A 184 -9.41 14.96 -13.44
N GLU A 185 -8.37 15.72 -13.79
CA GLU A 185 -8.52 17.05 -14.40
C GLU A 185 -9.26 16.97 -15.75
N GLU A 186 -8.91 15.99 -16.58
CA GLU A 186 -9.63 15.66 -17.81
C GLU A 186 -11.09 15.32 -17.52
N TRP A 187 -11.32 14.43 -16.56
CA TRP A 187 -12.68 14.04 -16.16
C TRP A 187 -13.52 15.23 -15.68
N VAL A 188 -12.98 16.10 -14.84
CA VAL A 188 -13.70 17.30 -14.38
C VAL A 188 -14.01 18.25 -15.56
N SER A 189 -13.12 18.36 -16.53
CA SER A 189 -13.31 19.19 -17.72
C SER A 189 -14.43 18.63 -18.61
N GLU A 190 -14.45 17.31 -18.83
CA GLU A 190 -15.53 16.61 -19.54
C GLU A 190 -16.90 16.87 -18.88
N LEU A 191 -16.97 16.77 -17.56
CA LEU A 191 -18.21 17.01 -16.80
C LEU A 191 -18.70 18.46 -16.89
N LYS A 192 -17.78 19.43 -16.99
CA LYS A 192 -18.14 20.85 -17.18
C LYS A 192 -18.62 21.15 -18.61
N ALA A 193 -18.13 20.40 -19.60
CA ALA A 193 -18.49 20.57 -21.01
C ALA A 193 -19.85 19.94 -21.37
N GLN A 194 -20.36 19.01 -20.55
CA GLN A 194 -21.69 18.44 -20.74
C GLN A 194 -22.76 19.51 -20.48
N PRO A 195 -23.74 19.70 -21.39
CA PRO A 195 -24.82 20.64 -21.16
C PRO A 195 -25.55 20.27 -19.87
N GLN A 196 -25.78 21.25 -18.99
CA GLN A 196 -26.64 21.07 -17.83
C GLN A 196 -28.06 20.78 -18.35
N THR A 197 -28.40 19.50 -18.51
CA THR A 197 -29.78 19.09 -18.71
C THR A 197 -30.54 19.44 -17.44
N ALA A 198 -31.41 20.44 -17.56
CA ALA A 198 -32.37 20.88 -16.56
C ALA A 198 -33.39 19.78 -16.24
#